data_AF-A0A8T4SED6-F1
#
_entry.id   AF-A0A8T4SED6-F1
#
_cell.length_a   1.000
_cell.length_b   1.000
_cell.length_c   1.000
_cell.angle_alpha   90.00
_cell.angle_beta   90.00
_cell.angle_gamma   90.00
#
_symmetry.space_group_name_H-M   'P 1'
#
loop_
_entity.id
_entity.type
_entity.pdbx_description
1 polymer ?
#
loop_
_entity_poly.entity_id
_entity_poly.type
_entity_poly.pdbx_seq_one_letter_code
_entity_poly.pdbx_strand_id
1 'polypeptide(L)'
;MVSVALRISNEFKSVIDRLPWVNWSEITREEVVNVGEKTKLFEKLDNIVSKSSLTQEQANALADEVNTAVAKRYEQLLKRGE
;
A
#
# COMPACT_ATOMS: atom_id res chain seq x y z
N MET A 1 -7.57 -24.06 -12.98
CA MET A 1 -8.06 -23.72 -11.62
C MET A 1 -6.92 -23.99 -10.65
N VAL A 2 -6.55 -23.00 -9.83
CA VAL A 2 -5.48 -23.15 -8.83
C VAL A 2 -6.14 -23.26 -7.46
N SER A 3 -5.73 -24.25 -6.66
CA SER A 3 -6.22 -24.47 -5.30
C SER A 3 -5.10 -24.22 -4.31
N VAL A 4 -5.42 -23.54 -3.21
CA VAL A 4 -4.50 -23.24 -2.12
C VAL A 4 -5.11 -23.78 -0.83
N ALA A 5 -4.36 -24.62 -0.12
CA ALA A 5 -4.74 -25.10 1.21
C ALA A 5 -4.07 -24.23 2.27
N LEU A 6 -4.87 -23.63 3.14
CA LEU A 6 -4.40 -22.78 4.23
C LEU A 6 -4.55 -23.50 5.56
N ARG A 7 -3.48 -23.50 6.35
CA ARG A 7 -3.54 -23.94 7.74
C ARG A 7 -3.98 -22.76 8.60
N ILE A 8 -4.98 -22.99 9.44
CA ILE A 8 -5.50 -22.01 10.38
C ILE A 8 -5.35 -22.53 11.81
N SER A 9 -5.34 -21.64 12.79
CA SER A 9 -5.31 -22.04 14.20
C SER A 9 -6.65 -22.65 14.63
N ASN A 10 -6.61 -23.44 15.71
CA ASN A 10 -7.83 -24.01 16.29
C ASN A 10 -8.77 -22.92 16.84
N GLU A 11 -8.24 -21.79 17.35
CA GLU A 11 -9.10 -20.69 17.78
C GLU A 11 -9.86 -20.11 16.60
N PHE A 12 -9.19 -19.88 15.47
CA PHE A 12 -9.83 -19.32 14.29
C PHE A 12 -10.85 -20.28 13.65
N LYS A 13 -10.57 -21.59 13.69
CA LYS A 13 -11.54 -22.61 13.26
C LYS A 13 -12.86 -22.51 14.03
N SER A 14 -12.82 -22.29 15.35
CA SER A 14 -14.02 -22.10 16.16
C SER A 14 -14.83 -20.85 15.80
N VAL A 15 -14.18 -19.81 15.24
CA VAL A 15 -14.86 -18.61 14.73
C VAL A 15 -15.58 -18.92 13.42
N ILE A 16 -14.89 -19.58 12.49
CA ILE A 16 -15.45 -20.01 11.20
C ILE A 16 -16.70 -20.88 11.40
N ASP A 17 -16.62 -21.87 12.29
CA ASP A 17 -17.70 -22.81 12.54
C ASP A 17 -18.95 -22.15 13.15
N ARG A 18 -18.78 -21.04 13.88
CA ARG A 18 -19.90 -20.24 14.41
C ARG A 18 -20.59 -19.38 13.37
N LEU A 19 -19.97 -19.18 12.20
CA LEU A 19 -20.46 -18.31 11.13
C LEU A 19 -20.58 -19.09 9.81
N PRO A 20 -21.46 -20.12 9.74
CA PRO A 20 -21.57 -20.99 8.56
C PRO A 20 -22.17 -20.28 7.34
N TRP A 21 -22.82 -19.13 7.53
CA TRP A 21 -23.39 -18.32 6.46
C TRP A 21 -22.34 -17.48 5.72
N VAL A 22 -21.12 -17.37 6.28
CA VAL A 22 -20.02 -16.62 5.66
C VAL A 22 -19.29 -17.48 4.63
N ASN A 23 -19.11 -16.96 3.42
CA ASN A 23 -18.27 -17.59 2.41
C ASN A 23 -16.79 -17.25 2.66
N TRP A 24 -16.17 -18.00 3.57
CA TRP A 24 -14.78 -17.81 3.95
C TRP A 24 -13.79 -18.00 2.79
N SER A 25 -14.12 -18.82 1.79
CA SER A 25 -13.28 -19.00 0.61
C SER A 25 -13.16 -17.73 -0.24
N GLU A 26 -14.23 -16.95 -0.34
CA GLU A 26 -14.20 -15.69 -1.10
C GLU A 26 -13.42 -14.61 -0.35
N ILE A 27 -13.73 -14.41 0.94
CA ILE A 27 -13.01 -13.44 1.79
C ILE A 27 -11.50 -13.74 1.78
N THR A 28 -11.15 -15.02 1.92
CA THR A 28 -9.74 -15.42 1.94
C THR A 28 -9.08 -15.24 0.58
N ARG A 29 -9.81 -15.45 -0.52
CA ARG A 29 -9.31 -15.20 -1.88
C ARG A 29 -8.97 -13.72 -2.07
N GLU A 30 -9.89 -12.83 -1.72
CA GLU A 30 -9.68 -11.39 -1.84
C GLU A 30 -8.48 -10.93 -1.01
N GLU A 31 -8.37 -11.38 0.24
CA GLU A 31 -7.26 -10.99 1.10
C GLU A 31 -5.91 -11.53 0.62
N VAL A 32 -5.85 -12.78 0.16
CA VAL A 32 -4.60 -13.35 -0.39
C VAL A 32 -4.16 -12.58 -1.64
N VAL A 33 -5.09 -12.21 -2.52
CA VAL A 33 -4.78 -11.39 -3.70
C VAL A 33 -4.29 -10.01 -3.29
N ASN A 34 -4.99 -9.32 -2.38
CA ASN A 34 -4.63 -8.00 -1.88
C ASN A 34 -3.23 -7.98 -1.24
N VAL A 35 -2.93 -8.97 -0.38
CA VAL A 35 -1.59 -9.12 0.21
C VAL A 35 -0.55 -9.34 -0.89
N GLY A 36 -0.83 -10.20 -1.86
CA GLY A 36 0.07 -10.44 -2.99
C GLY A 36 0.35 -9.19 -3.82
N GLU A 37 -0.67 -8.37 -4.08
CA GLU A 37 -0.52 -7.10 -4.81
C GLU A 37 0.28 -6.06 -4.01
N LYS A 38 0.01 -5.93 -2.70
CA LYS A 38 0.78 -5.06 -1.80
C LYS A 38 2.24 -5.48 -1.73
N THR A 39 2.52 -6.78 -1.61
CA THR A 39 3.90 -7.29 -1.61
C THR A 39 4.61 -6.94 -2.91
N LYS A 40 3.98 -7.14 -4.08
CA LYS A 40 4.55 -6.74 -5.37
C LYS A 40 4.79 -5.23 -5.46
N LEU A 41 3.91 -4.41 -4.89
CA LEU A 41 4.11 -2.96 -4.82
C LEU A 41 5.33 -2.62 -3.94
N PHE A 42 5.44 -3.23 -2.76
CA PHE A 42 6.59 -3.02 -1.89
C PHE A 42 7.90 -3.48 -2.52
N GLU A 43 7.93 -4.62 -3.21
CA GLU A 43 9.10 -5.05 -3.97
C GLU A 43 9.50 -4.04 -5.05
N LYS A 44 8.54 -3.43 -5.75
CA LYS A 44 8.83 -2.37 -6.72
C LYS A 44 9.36 -1.10 -6.04
N LEU A 45 8.76 -0.69 -4.92
CA LEU A 45 9.22 0.47 -4.15
C LEU A 45 10.64 0.24 -3.63
N ASP A 46 10.94 -0.94 -3.09
CA ASP A 46 12.28 -1.30 -2.62
C ASP A 46 13.30 -1.28 -3.77
N ASN A 47 12.94 -1.78 -4.95
CA ASN A 47 13.79 -1.67 -6.15
C ASN A 47 14.05 -0.23 -6.61
N ILE A 48 13.10 0.69 -6.37
CA ILE A 48 13.26 2.11 -6.69
C ILE A 48 14.13 2.79 -5.63
N VAL A 49 13.82 2.57 -4.36
CA VAL A 49 14.48 3.20 -3.21
C VAL A 49 15.90 2.68 -3.02
N SER A 50 16.18 1.41 -3.32
CA SER A 50 17.54 0.82 -3.24
C SER A 50 18.54 1.47 -4.19
N LYS A 51 18.08 2.16 -5.23
CA LYS A 51 18.94 2.95 -6.14
C LYS A 51 19.18 4.37 -5.63
N SER A 52 18.48 4.79 -4.59
CA SER A 52 18.61 6.12 -3.99
C SER A 52 19.75 6.12 -2.96
N SER A 53 20.57 7.15 -2.99
CA SER A 53 21.56 7.43 -1.95
C SER A 53 21.09 8.44 -0.91
N LEU A 54 19.83 8.88 -1.00
CA LEU A 54 19.28 9.88 -0.09
C LEU A 54 19.02 9.25 1.28
N THR A 55 19.45 9.94 2.33
CA THR A 55 18.98 9.65 3.68
C THR A 55 17.53 10.10 3.84
N GLN A 56 16.85 9.59 4.88
CA GLN A 56 15.49 10.02 5.19
C GLN A 56 15.39 11.54 5.38
N GLU A 57 16.36 12.14 6.05
CA GLU A 57 16.42 13.58 6.30
C GLU A 57 16.57 14.37 5.00
N GLN A 58 17.42 13.90 4.09
CA GLN A 58 17.60 14.53 2.77
C GLN A 58 16.35 14.40 1.90
N ALA A 59 15.70 13.24 1.92
CA ALA A 59 14.44 13.03 1.21
C ALA A 59 13.32 13.95 1.75
N ASN A 60 13.25 14.11 3.07
CA ASN A 60 12.28 15.02 3.71
C ASN A 60 12.56 16.49 3.34
N ALA A 61 13.82 16.93 3.42
CA ALA A 61 14.21 18.29 3.05
C ALA A 61 13.88 18.59 1.57
N LEU A 62 14.14 17.62 0.68
CA LEU A 62 13.78 17.74 -0.73
C LEU A 62 12.26 17.82 -0.93
N ALA A 63 11.48 17.03 -0.19
CA ALA A 63 10.02 17.10 -0.25
C ALA A 63 9.48 18.47 0.16
N ASP A 64 10.03 19.06 1.24
CA ASP A 64 9.63 20.39 1.72
C ASP A 64 9.99 21.49 0.71
N GLU A 65 11.17 21.40 0.08
CA GLU A 65 11.60 22.33 -0.97
C GLU A 65 10.67 22.28 -2.18
N VAL A 66 10.36 21.07 -2.66
CA VAL A 66 9.44 20.85 -3.79
C VAL A 66 8.05 21.37 -3.47
N ASN A 67 7.50 21.04 -2.30
CA ASN A 67 6.18 21.51 -1.89
C ASN A 67 6.10 23.04 -1.84
N THR A 68 7.12 23.67 -1.27
CA THR A 68 7.21 25.14 -1.20
C THR A 68 7.31 25.77 -2.59
N ALA A 69 8.13 25.20 -3.47
CA ALA A 69 8.28 25.69 -4.84
C ALA A 69 6.98 25.55 -5.66
N VAL A 70 6.30 24.41 -5.52
CA VAL A 70 5.01 24.15 -6.18
C VAL A 70 3.94 25.11 -5.66
N ALA A 71 3.82 25.29 -4.34
CA ALA A 71 2.87 26.22 -3.74
C ALA A 71 3.05 27.65 -4.28
N LYS A 72 4.30 28.16 -4.28
CA LYS A 72 4.63 29.49 -4.84
C LYS A 72 4.25 29.61 -6.31
N ARG A 73 4.48 28.56 -7.11
CA ARG A 73 4.10 28.55 -8.52
C ARG A 73 2.58 28.65 -8.69
N TYR A 74 1.80 27.93 -7.88
CA TYR A 74 0.35 28.00 -7.91
C TYR A 74 -0.17 29.38 -7.48
N GLU A 75 0.39 29.98 -6.44
CA GLU A 75 0.05 31.35 -6.03
C GLU A 75 0.27 32.37 -7.16
N GLN A 76 1.38 32.25 -7.89
CA GLN A 76 1.67 33.13 -9.03
C GLN A 76 0.72 32.91 -10.21
N LEU A 77 0.30 31.67 -10.46
CA LEU A 77 -0.67 31.35 -11.51
C LEU A 77 -2.05 31.89 -11.16
N LEU A 78 -2.49 31.76 -9.91
CA LEU A 78 -3.76 32.32 -9.44
C LEU A 78 -3.77 33.85 -9.57
N LYS A 79 -2.69 34.53 -9.14
CA LYS A 79 -2.52 35.98 -9.30
C LYS A 79 -2.45 36.49 -10.74
N ARG A 80 -2.21 35.61 -11.71
CA ARG A 80 -2.15 35.92 -13.15
C ARG A 80 -3.47 35.64 -13.88
N GLY A 81 -4.37 34.88 -13.25
CA GLY A 81 -5.70 34.55 -13.77
C GLY A 81 -6.81 35.49 -13.26
N GLU A 82 -6.48 36.38 -12.33
CA GLU A 82 -7.25 37.59 -11.94
C GLU A 82 -6.76 38.81 -12.73
#